data_AF-A0A197K4I9-F1
#
_entry.id   AF-A0A197K4I9-F1
#
_cell.length_a   1.000
_cell.length_b   1.000
_cell.length_c   1.000
_cell.angle_alpha   90.00
_cell.angle_beta   90.00
_cell.angle_gamma   90.00
#
_symmetry.space_group_name_H-M   'P 1'
#
loop_
_entity.id
_entity.type
_entity.pdbx_description
1 polymer ?
#
loop_
_entity_poly.entity_id
_entity_poly.type
_entity_poly.pdbx_seq_one_letter_code
_entity_poly.pdbx_strand_id
1 'polypeptide(L)' 'MSKPKQTLATLSKTIASCSTTATAYGACISATMNDVHKGVCEKEFLAFKECVQSSLKRRW' A
#
# COMPACT_ATOMS: atom_id res chain seq x y z
N MET A 1 -23.15 11.83 -11.28
CA MET A 1 -21.99 12.33 -12.06
C MET A 1 -20.76 12.46 -11.15
N SER A 2 -19.81 11.57 -11.38
CA SER A 2 -18.34 11.61 -11.17
C SER A 2 -17.74 12.53 -10.09
N LYS A 3 -17.34 11.96 -8.94
CA LYS A 3 -16.28 12.53 -8.07
C LYS A 3 -15.13 11.53 -7.81
N PRO A 4 -14.42 11.05 -8.86
CA PRO A 4 -13.22 10.21 -8.69
C PRO A 4 -12.03 10.96 -8.04
N LYS A 5 -12.08 12.30 -7.92
CA LYS A 5 -10.97 13.11 -7.40
C LYS A 5 -10.82 13.08 -5.87
N GLN A 6 -11.92 12.97 -5.12
CA GLN A 6 -11.87 13.02 -3.64
C GLN A 6 -11.38 11.69 -3.03
N THR A 7 -11.72 10.56 -3.66
CA THR A 7 -11.22 9.25 -3.26
C THR A 7 -9.73 9.11 -3.55
N LEU A 8 -9.25 9.62 -4.69
CA LEU A 8 -7.83 9.59 -5.04
C LEU A 8 -6.99 10.46 -4.12
N ALA A 9 -7.47 11.66 -3.75
CA ALA A 9 -6.77 12.55 -2.82
C ALA A 9 -6.70 11.98 -1.38
N THR A 10 -7.73 11.28 -0.95
CA THR A 10 -7.75 10.60 0.35
C THR A 10 -6.81 9.40 0.32
N LEU A 11 -6.87 8.59 -0.75
CA LEU A 11 -5.97 7.47 -0.96
C LEU A 11 -4.52 7.93 -1.04
N SER A 12 -4.19 8.98 -1.78
CA SER A 12 -2.82 9.48 -1.88
C SER A 12 -2.30 10.01 -0.56
N LYS A 13 -3.14 10.67 0.25
CA LYS A 13 -2.75 11.11 1.60
C LYS A 13 -2.54 9.94 2.56
N THR A 14 -3.36 8.90 2.46
CA THR A 14 -3.20 7.64 3.20
C THR A 14 -1.93 6.90 2.77
N ILE A 15 -1.71 6.74 1.47
CA ILE A 15 -0.51 6.10 0.91
C ILE A 15 0.74 6.90 1.30
N ALA A 16 0.67 8.23 1.30
CA ALA A 16 1.75 9.08 1.80
C ALA A 16 2.01 8.89 3.30
N SER A 17 0.96 8.71 4.11
CA SER A 17 1.13 8.36 5.54
C SER A 17 1.73 6.96 5.74
N CYS A 18 1.51 6.06 4.79
CA CYS A 18 2.08 4.72 4.74
C CYS A 18 3.29 4.65 3.78
N SER A 19 3.92 5.79 3.47
CA SER A 19 5.00 5.85 2.48
C SER A 19 6.18 4.97 2.89
N THR A 20 6.47 4.85 4.19
CA THR A 20 7.53 3.98 4.70
C THR A 20 7.32 2.51 4.34
N THR A 21 6.12 1.97 4.54
CA THR A 21 5.80 0.58 4.20
C THR A 21 5.63 0.39 2.69
N ALA A 22 5.17 1.41 1.96
CA ALA A 22 5.13 1.40 0.50
C ALA A 22 6.55 1.35 -0.12
N THR A 23 7.48 2.14 0.40
CA THR A 23 8.87 2.17 -0.06
C THR A 23 9.57 0.87 0.29
N ALA A 24 9.37 0.32 1.48
CA ALA A 24 10.00 -0.94 1.88
C ALA A 24 9.42 -2.16 1.12
N TYR A 25 8.10 -2.17 0.84
CA TYR A 25 7.48 -3.12 -0.09
C TYR A 25 8.07 -3.00 -1.52
N GLY A 26 8.19 -1.77 -2.04
CA GLY A 26 8.77 -1.53 -3.35
C GLY A 26 10.24 -1.93 -3.43
N ALA A 27 11.02 -1.67 -2.38
CA ALA A 27 12.41 -2.08 -2.27
C ALA A 27 12.54 -3.61 -2.26
N CYS A 28 11.70 -4.30 -1.50
CA CYS A 28 11.63 -5.76 -1.46
C CYS A 28 11.29 -6.33 -2.85
N ILE A 29 10.27 -5.80 -3.54
CA ILE A 29 9.96 -6.24 -4.91
C ILE A 29 11.13 -6.00 -5.85
N SER A 30 11.77 -4.82 -5.78
CA SER A 30 12.88 -4.50 -6.67
C SER A 30 14.09 -5.40 -6.46
N ALA A 31 14.36 -5.78 -5.21
CA ALA A 31 15.41 -6.72 -4.85
C ALA A 31 15.07 -8.16 -5.29
N THR A 32 13.78 -8.51 -5.29
CA THR A 32 13.31 -9.86 -5.62
C THR A 32 12.67 -9.96 -6.99
N MET A 33 12.91 -9.02 -7.91
CA MET A 33 12.34 -8.99 -9.27
C MET A 33 12.52 -10.29 -10.06
N ASN A 34 13.58 -11.05 -9.79
CA ASN A 34 13.85 -12.34 -10.41
C ASN A 34 13.01 -13.51 -9.84
N ASP A 35 12.51 -13.36 -8.62
CA ASP A 35 11.80 -14.39 -7.86
C ASP A 35 10.55 -13.80 -7.20
N VAL A 36 9.82 -12.91 -7.88
CA VAL A 36 8.54 -12.38 -7.38
C VAL A 36 7.54 -13.54 -7.36
N HIS A 37 7.55 -14.28 -6.26
CA HIS A 37 6.59 -15.32 -5.95
C HIS A 37 5.61 -14.82 -4.89
N LYS A 38 4.41 -15.40 -4.93
CA LYS A 38 3.31 -15.08 -4.00
C LYS A 38 3.75 -15.43 -2.57
N GLY A 39 4.19 -14.43 -1.80
CA GLY A 39 4.70 -14.61 -0.44
C GLY A 39 5.99 -13.84 -0.12
N VAL A 40 6.78 -13.48 -1.15
CA VAL A 40 8.15 -12.93 -0.97
C VAL A 40 8.19 -11.63 -0.18
N CYS A 41 7.27 -10.70 -0.44
CA CYS A 41 7.11 -9.46 0.32
C CYS A 41 5.80 -9.45 1.11
N GLU A 42 5.30 -10.62 1.53
CA GLU A 42 4.00 -10.72 2.21
C GLU A 42 3.97 -9.91 3.51
N LYS A 43 5.05 -9.92 4.30
CA LYS A 43 5.18 -9.12 5.52
C LYS A 43 5.03 -7.62 5.25
N GLU A 44 5.74 -7.13 4.24
CA GLU A 44 5.69 -5.72 3.83
C GLU A 44 4.34 -5.34 3.24
N PHE A 45 3.75 -6.24 2.45
CA PHE A 45 2.42 -6.06 1.89
C PHE A 45 1.34 -6.03 2.99
N LEU A 46 1.44 -6.90 4.00
CA LEU A 46 0.55 -6.92 5.16
C LEU A 46 0.68 -5.61 5.94
N ALA A 47 1.90 -5.15 6.24
CA ALA A 47 2.13 -3.89 6.94
C ALA A 47 1.59 -2.68 6.16
N PHE A 48 1.82 -2.64 4.84
CA PHE A 48 1.25 -1.61 3.97
C PHE A 48 -0.28 -1.68 3.94
N LYS A 49 -0.84 -2.87 3.79
CA LYS A 49 -2.29 -3.12 3.78
C LYS A 49 -2.93 -2.70 5.10
N GLU A 50 -2.37 -3.06 6.25
CA GLU A 50 -2.88 -2.68 7.57
C GLU A 50 -2.87 -1.15 7.74
N CYS A 51 -1.76 -0.51 7.36
CA CYS A 51 -1.64 0.94 7.42
C CYS A 51 -2.69 1.65 6.54
N VAL A 52 -2.88 1.17 5.31
CA VAL A 52 -3.87 1.70 4.37
C VAL A 52 -5.29 1.41 4.85
N GLN A 53 -5.58 0.20 5.34
CA GLN A 53 -6.90 -0.19 5.86
C GLN A 53 -7.29 0.62 7.10
N SER A 54 -6.37 0.78 8.05
CA SER A 54 -6.57 1.58 9.26
C SER A 54 -6.82 3.05 8.92
N SER A 55 -6.04 3.59 7.98
CA SER A 55 -6.16 4.99 7.54
C SER A 55 -7.41 5.24 6.70
N LEU A 56 -7.84 4.27 5.89
CA LEU A 56 -9.06 4.38 5.09
C LEU A 56 -10.33 4.25 5.93
N LYS A 57 -10.25 3.82 7.20
CA LYS A 57 -11.39 3.59 8.12
C LYS A 57 -12.57 2.87 7.44
N ARG A 58 -12.33 2.07 6.39
CA ARG A 58 -13.34 1.20 5.81
C ARG A 58 -13.40 -0.06 6.65
N ARG A 59 -14.20 0.00 7.72
CA ARG A 59 -14.87 -1.18 8.26
C ARG A 59 -15.76 -1.72 7.13
N TRP A 60 -15.40 -2.86 6.57
CA TRP A 60 -16.29 -3.67 5.75
C TRP A 60 -17.19 -4.48 6.67
#